data_AF-A0A836BPG5-F1
#
_entry.id   AF-A0A836BPG5-F1
#
_cell.length_a   1.000
_cell.length_b   1.000
_cell.length_c   1.000
_cell.angle_alpha   90.00
_cell.angle_beta   90.00
_cell.angle_gamma   90.00
#
_symmetry.space_group_name_H-M   'P 1'
#
loop_
_entity.id
_entity.type
_entity.pdbx_description
1 polymer ?
#
loop_
_entity_poly.entity_id
_entity_poly.type
_entity_poly.pdbx_seq_one_letter_code
_entity_poly.pdbx_strand_id
1 'polypeptide(L)'
;MGCGASQAAVVPGGAPADGKDVPGSGRGTALTGVSDPTPVRKTKSSKAPAGAPPGALLAGRTLEEQFSDDQLRQWNVSKLLQRLAAAAADDGAASLPTWPARGAGLHAAALLSRRAGAAGAAGVGVGEEDMAADSRKQVHECAVSLEFLLEFAREIPDEWRTGQVVQDLVKGYTAPRQSRFTDMMPCRHVKRPDYFISHKWDSPFHYMVRSVRDHPSGAVPSEVYVWVDIFAVNQHPGQEQDDDLAQLNTAITNASGGTLVVLDHQAGPLGRVWCLFEIWITVRDKGLGALHLLTYGFTNNDIRDCFQAIDVKTARATNEADRLRILRYIERSYESLDEFNEMLKLLFLLGHTHPHCTDEGPRARLNCLGPRTLSAAGSCSTTLRLRLYHVWLALLASCCAQPAFTHGHAPVV
;
A
#
# COMPACT_ATOMS: atom_id res chain seq x y z
N MET A 1 32.58 -28.19 -15.98
CA MET A 1 32.37 -29.45 -15.22
C MET A 1 30.88 -29.64 -15.10
N GLY A 2 30.37 -30.77 -15.61
CA GLY A 2 28.96 -30.96 -15.94
C GLY A 2 28.04 -31.13 -14.72
N CYS A 3 26.78 -30.79 -14.91
CA CYS A 3 25.68 -31.25 -14.07
C CYS A 3 24.60 -31.85 -14.97
N GLY A 4 24.32 -33.11 -14.70
CA GLY A 4 23.49 -34.00 -15.48
C GLY A 4 22.00 -33.85 -15.22
N ALA A 5 21.27 -34.43 -16.16
CA ALA A 5 19.83 -34.52 -16.27
C ALA A 5 19.15 -35.19 -15.07
N SER A 6 17.96 -34.69 -14.71
CA SER A 6 17.04 -35.33 -13.77
C SER A 6 15.96 -36.06 -14.56
N GLN A 7 15.81 -37.36 -14.31
CA GLN A 7 14.77 -38.21 -14.88
C GLN A 7 13.46 -38.08 -14.08
N ALA A 8 12.36 -38.05 -14.83
CA ALA A 8 10.99 -38.08 -14.33
C ALA A 8 10.62 -39.47 -13.79
N ALA A 9 9.95 -39.50 -12.63
CA ALA A 9 9.28 -40.69 -12.11
C ALA A 9 7.77 -40.52 -12.16
N VAL A 10 7.14 -41.50 -12.80
CA VAL A 10 5.72 -41.70 -13.06
C VAL A 10 5.00 -42.13 -11.79
N VAL A 11 3.84 -41.52 -11.49
CA VAL A 11 2.90 -41.98 -10.45
C VAL A 11 1.70 -42.62 -11.15
N PRO A 12 1.31 -43.88 -10.83
CA PRO A 12 0.13 -44.50 -11.42
C PRO A 12 -1.15 -44.10 -10.66
N GLY A 13 -2.21 -43.87 -11.44
CA GLY A 13 -3.53 -43.50 -10.96
C GLY A 13 -4.30 -44.64 -10.29
N GLY A 14 -5.13 -44.25 -9.31
CA GLY A 14 -6.19 -45.07 -8.73
C GLY A 14 -7.56 -44.51 -9.10
N ALA A 15 -8.42 -45.37 -9.65
CA ALA A 15 -9.80 -45.08 -10.02
C ALA A 15 -10.74 -45.06 -8.79
N PRO A 16 -11.92 -44.41 -8.88
CA PRO A 16 -12.87 -44.32 -7.76
C PRO A 16 -13.82 -45.52 -7.74
N ALA A 17 -14.22 -45.94 -6.54
CA ALA A 17 -15.26 -46.94 -6.31
C ALA A 17 -16.59 -46.25 -5.96
N ASP A 18 -17.61 -46.59 -6.73
CA ASP A 18 -19.04 -46.37 -6.47
C ASP A 18 -19.54 -47.20 -5.28
N GLY A 19 -20.56 -46.70 -4.56
CA GLY A 19 -21.32 -47.56 -3.64
C GLY A 19 -22.27 -46.89 -2.64
N LYS A 20 -23.47 -46.48 -3.12
CA LYS A 20 -24.83 -46.70 -2.57
C LYS A 20 -25.21 -46.35 -1.10
N ASP A 21 -26.19 -45.44 -1.03
CA ASP A 21 -27.52 -45.52 -0.37
C ASP A 21 -27.72 -45.77 1.14
N VAL A 22 -28.15 -44.70 1.86
CA VAL A 22 -29.45 -44.45 2.61
C VAL A 22 -29.84 -45.40 3.80
N PRO A 23 -30.68 -45.05 4.83
CA PRO A 23 -31.37 -43.78 5.25
C PRO A 23 -31.26 -43.36 6.75
N GLY A 24 -31.66 -42.11 7.05
CA GLY A 24 -32.81 -41.87 7.94
C GLY A 24 -32.63 -41.14 9.29
N SER A 25 -33.67 -40.38 9.66
CA SER A 25 -33.95 -39.64 10.92
C SER A 25 -33.24 -38.27 11.06
N GLY A 26 -33.89 -37.12 11.26
CA GLY A 26 -35.27 -36.80 11.65
C GLY A 26 -35.26 -35.64 12.66
N ARG A 27 -36.28 -34.77 12.60
CA ARG A 27 -36.54 -33.52 13.38
C ARG A 27 -35.83 -32.27 12.84
N GLY A 28 -36.48 -31.20 12.39
CA GLY A 28 -37.86 -30.75 12.51
C GLY A 28 -38.00 -29.70 13.61
N THR A 29 -37.99 -28.42 13.24
CA THR A 29 -38.74 -27.34 13.89
C THR A 29 -38.86 -26.16 12.94
N ALA A 30 -40.09 -25.94 12.47
CA ALA A 30 -40.53 -24.76 11.77
C ALA A 30 -40.80 -23.63 12.78
N LEU A 31 -40.45 -22.39 12.42
CA LEU A 31 -41.10 -21.20 12.98
C LEU A 31 -41.52 -20.29 11.83
N THR A 32 -42.82 -20.21 11.67
CA THR A 32 -43.60 -19.33 10.82
C THR A 32 -43.88 -18.00 11.52
N GLY A 33 -43.89 -16.91 10.75
CA GLY A 33 -44.45 -15.60 11.11
C GLY A 33 -43.84 -14.57 10.17
N VAL A 34 -44.43 -14.22 9.01
CA VAL A 34 -45.72 -13.54 8.77
C VAL A 34 -45.90 -12.32 9.65
N SER A 35 -45.60 -11.14 9.10
CA SER A 35 -46.29 -9.86 9.34
C SER A 35 -45.74 -8.80 8.38
N ASP A 36 -46.31 -8.72 7.18
CA ASP A 36 -46.30 -7.52 6.34
C ASP A 36 -47.62 -6.79 6.58
N PRO A 37 -47.61 -5.45 6.76
CA PRO A 37 -48.78 -4.69 6.36
C PRO A 37 -48.46 -3.42 5.57
N THR A 38 -49.00 -3.44 4.36
CA THR A 38 -49.74 -2.37 3.65
C THR A 38 -48.97 -1.33 2.83
N PRO A 39 -49.46 -1.01 1.60
CA PRO A 39 -48.79 -0.15 0.65
C PRO A 39 -49.19 1.32 0.81
N VAL A 40 -48.20 2.20 0.63
CA VAL A 40 -48.39 3.65 0.60
C VAL A 40 -49.15 4.06 -0.66
N ARG A 41 -50.27 4.74 -0.40
CA ARG A 41 -51.22 5.37 -1.31
C ARG A 41 -50.56 6.38 -2.25
N LYS A 42 -50.56 6.11 -3.56
CA LYS A 42 -50.25 7.11 -4.61
C LYS A 42 -51.39 8.11 -4.74
N THR A 43 -51.13 9.38 -4.47
CA THR A 43 -52.05 10.49 -4.78
C THR A 43 -51.73 11.12 -6.13
N LYS A 44 -52.81 11.35 -6.87
CA LYS A 44 -52.99 12.05 -8.15
C LYS A 44 -52.29 13.42 -8.17
N SER A 45 -51.56 13.72 -9.25
CA SER A 45 -51.99 14.58 -10.37
C SER A 45 -52.23 16.05 -9.98
N SER A 46 -51.24 16.89 -10.27
CA SER A 46 -51.41 18.33 -10.45
C SER A 46 -50.89 18.71 -11.84
N LYS A 47 -51.84 19.19 -12.64
CA LYS A 47 -51.78 19.74 -13.98
C LYS A 47 -51.00 21.07 -13.96
N ALA A 48 -49.97 21.21 -14.79
CA ALA A 48 -49.29 22.49 -15.04
C ALA A 48 -49.73 23.07 -16.41
N PRO A 49 -49.86 24.40 -16.55
CA PRO A 49 -50.41 25.03 -17.73
C PRO A 49 -49.38 25.16 -18.87
N ALA A 50 -49.88 25.04 -20.09
CA ALA A 50 -49.14 25.33 -21.32
C ALA A 50 -48.98 26.85 -21.51
N GLY A 51 -47.79 27.28 -21.94
CA GLY A 51 -47.57 28.60 -22.51
C GLY A 51 -46.22 29.23 -22.16
N ALA A 52 -45.16 28.89 -22.91
CA ALA A 52 -43.95 29.70 -23.02
C ALA A 52 -43.26 29.46 -24.39
N PRO A 53 -42.68 30.50 -25.03
CA PRO A 53 -42.21 30.47 -26.41
C PRO A 53 -40.88 29.70 -26.56
N PRO A 54 -40.54 29.20 -27.77
CA PRO A 54 -39.29 28.50 -28.01
C PRO A 54 -38.15 29.51 -28.12
N GLY A 55 -37.41 29.70 -27.03
CA GLY A 55 -36.25 30.60 -27.00
C GLY A 55 -35.21 30.15 -25.99
N ALA A 56 -34.11 29.58 -26.51
CA ALA A 56 -32.78 29.54 -25.91
C ALA A 56 -32.65 29.18 -24.42
N LEU A 57 -32.57 27.89 -24.11
CA LEU A 57 -31.89 27.39 -22.91
C LEU A 57 -30.91 26.28 -23.32
N LEU A 58 -29.82 26.68 -23.98
CA LEU A 58 -28.55 25.98 -23.82
C LEU A 58 -27.99 26.41 -22.46
N ALA A 59 -28.58 25.89 -21.38
CA ALA A 59 -27.93 25.91 -20.09
C ALA A 59 -26.66 25.08 -20.25
N GLY A 60 -25.52 25.77 -20.24
CA GLY A 60 -24.21 25.20 -20.46
C GLY A 60 -23.98 24.10 -19.44
N ARG A 61 -24.07 22.85 -19.89
CA ARG A 61 -23.50 21.73 -19.17
C ARG A 61 -22.04 22.02 -18.95
N THR A 62 -21.56 21.92 -17.72
CA THR A 62 -20.14 22.15 -17.45
C THR A 62 -19.32 21.19 -18.31
N LEU A 63 -18.08 21.55 -18.63
CA LEU A 63 -17.22 20.71 -19.47
C LEU A 63 -17.14 19.27 -18.90
N GLU A 64 -17.25 19.10 -17.58
CA GLU A 64 -17.26 17.80 -16.91
C GLU A 64 -18.51 16.95 -17.21
N GLU A 65 -19.69 17.57 -17.39
CA GLU A 65 -20.95 16.87 -17.68
C GLU A 65 -21.04 16.31 -19.11
N GLN A 66 -20.02 16.55 -19.93
CA GLN A 66 -19.96 16.14 -21.35
C GLN A 66 -19.06 14.93 -21.61
N PHE A 67 -18.30 14.49 -20.61
CA PHE A 67 -17.37 13.37 -20.72
C PHE A 67 -17.90 12.15 -19.96
N SER A 68 -17.62 10.95 -20.47
CA SER A 68 -17.79 9.74 -19.67
C SER A 68 -16.78 9.72 -18.52
N ASP A 69 -17.07 8.95 -17.47
CA ASP A 69 -16.14 8.77 -16.34
C ASP A 69 -14.75 8.33 -16.82
N ASP A 70 -14.67 7.46 -17.83
CA ASP A 70 -13.41 7.02 -18.45
C ASP A 70 -12.66 8.16 -19.17
N GLN A 71 -13.38 9.07 -19.82
CA GLN A 71 -12.77 10.23 -20.47
C GLN A 71 -12.27 11.26 -19.44
N LEU A 72 -13.02 11.50 -18.37
CA LEU A 72 -12.59 12.35 -17.26
C LEU A 72 -11.35 11.78 -16.57
N ARG A 73 -11.32 10.45 -16.36
CA ARG A 73 -10.14 9.73 -15.86
C ARG A 73 -8.94 9.97 -16.75
N GLN A 74 -9.03 9.67 -18.05
CA GLN A 74 -7.91 9.89 -18.97
C GLN A 74 -7.46 11.35 -19.02
N TRP A 75 -8.39 12.30 -18.89
CA TRP A 75 -8.10 13.73 -18.92
C TRP A 75 -7.34 14.23 -17.68
N ASN A 76 -7.77 13.89 -16.47
CA ASN A 76 -7.07 14.26 -15.22
C ASN A 76 -5.65 13.69 -15.18
N VAL A 77 -5.53 12.42 -15.58
CA VAL A 77 -4.25 11.72 -15.67
C VAL A 77 -3.33 12.39 -16.68
N SER A 78 -3.84 12.69 -17.88
CA SER A 78 -3.07 13.39 -18.90
C SER A 78 -2.58 14.76 -18.41
N LYS A 79 -3.40 15.51 -17.67
CA LYS A 79 -3.00 16.79 -17.06
C LYS A 79 -1.92 16.61 -15.99
N LEU A 80 -2.08 15.64 -15.10
CA LEU A 80 -1.06 15.32 -14.09
C LEU A 80 0.27 15.02 -14.76
N LEU A 81 0.27 14.16 -15.76
CA LEU A 81 1.47 13.77 -16.50
C LEU A 81 2.06 14.93 -17.30
N GLN A 82 1.23 15.79 -17.89
CA GLN A 82 1.71 17.02 -18.54
C GLN A 82 2.37 17.98 -17.55
N ARG A 83 1.82 18.14 -16.34
CA ARG A 83 2.44 18.94 -15.28
C ARG A 83 3.78 18.34 -14.85
N LEU A 84 3.83 17.02 -14.65
CA LEU A 84 5.06 16.32 -14.31
C LEU A 84 6.11 16.44 -15.43
N ALA A 85 5.69 16.36 -16.70
CA ALA A 85 6.57 16.52 -17.86
C ALA A 85 7.09 17.94 -18.03
N ALA A 86 6.21 18.95 -17.89
CA ALA A 86 6.62 20.34 -17.92
C ALA A 86 7.65 20.62 -16.82
N ALA A 87 7.37 20.14 -15.61
CA ALA A 87 8.25 20.36 -14.50
C ALA A 87 9.54 19.52 -14.60
N ALA A 88 9.55 18.36 -15.28
CA ALA A 88 10.79 17.64 -15.61
C ALA A 88 11.69 18.43 -16.58
N ALA A 89 11.07 19.10 -17.57
CA ALA A 89 11.80 19.91 -18.55
C ALA A 89 12.48 21.13 -17.89
N ASP A 90 11.85 21.73 -16.88
CA ASP A 90 12.43 22.84 -16.11
C ASP A 90 13.65 22.42 -15.27
N ASP A 91 13.74 21.15 -14.86
CA ASP A 91 14.86 20.60 -14.10
C ASP A 91 16.07 20.22 -14.98
N GLY A 92 16.00 20.42 -16.30
CA GLY A 92 17.00 19.92 -17.25
C GLY A 92 17.06 18.39 -17.34
N ALA A 93 16.08 17.70 -16.75
CA ALA A 93 15.95 16.25 -16.86
C ALA A 93 15.42 15.88 -18.25
N ALA A 94 15.89 14.75 -18.79
CA ALA A 94 15.54 14.27 -20.13
C ALA A 94 14.03 14.39 -20.40
N SER A 95 13.68 14.91 -21.59
CA SER A 95 12.29 15.12 -22.01
C SER A 95 11.44 13.86 -21.77
N LEU A 96 10.38 13.97 -20.94
CA LEU A 96 9.45 12.87 -20.74
C LEU A 96 8.79 12.49 -22.08
N PRO A 97 8.51 11.19 -22.30
CA PRO A 97 7.82 10.78 -23.52
C PRO A 97 6.48 11.52 -23.63
N THR A 98 6.25 12.15 -24.77
CA THR A 98 4.92 12.64 -25.11
C THR A 98 4.00 11.41 -25.24
N TRP A 99 2.96 11.35 -24.42
CA TRP A 99 2.02 10.24 -24.42
C TRP A 99 1.42 10.05 -25.83
N PRO A 100 1.65 8.91 -26.51
CA PRO A 100 0.98 8.68 -27.77
C PRO A 100 -0.51 8.45 -27.49
N ALA A 101 -1.36 9.23 -28.14
CA ALA A 101 -2.82 9.10 -28.08
C ALA A 101 -3.35 7.82 -28.78
N ARG A 102 -2.67 6.67 -28.64
CA ARG A 102 -3.07 5.41 -29.27
C ARG A 102 -3.00 4.25 -28.31
N GLY A 103 -4.19 3.75 -27.92
CA GLY A 103 -4.37 2.30 -27.83
C GLY A 103 -4.97 1.69 -26.56
N ALA A 104 -5.91 2.34 -25.85
CA ALA A 104 -6.97 1.66 -25.09
C ALA A 104 -8.08 2.68 -24.73
N GLY A 105 -9.23 2.60 -25.40
CA GLY A 105 -10.37 3.53 -25.22
C GLY A 105 -10.56 4.46 -26.41
N LEU A 106 -11.45 4.07 -27.33
CA LEU A 106 -11.86 4.86 -28.49
C LEU A 106 -12.75 6.05 -28.07
N HIS A 107 -12.64 7.14 -28.84
CA HIS A 107 -13.45 8.38 -28.83
C HIS A 107 -13.08 9.48 -27.82
N ALA A 108 -11.98 10.22 -28.07
CA ALA A 108 -11.86 11.63 -27.65
C ALA A 108 -10.85 12.48 -28.45
N ALA A 109 -10.26 11.97 -29.55
CA ALA A 109 -9.11 12.63 -30.21
C ALA A 109 -9.43 13.37 -31.52
N ALA A 110 -10.70 13.51 -31.92
CA ALA A 110 -11.06 14.08 -33.24
C ALA A 110 -11.29 15.60 -33.26
N LEU A 111 -11.22 16.31 -32.12
CA LEU A 111 -11.60 17.73 -32.05
C LEU A 111 -10.45 18.74 -31.85
N LEU A 112 -9.18 18.31 -31.74
CA LEU A 112 -8.05 19.22 -31.46
C LEU A 112 -7.01 19.37 -32.58
N SER A 113 -7.15 18.72 -33.73
CA SER A 113 -6.20 18.87 -34.87
C SER A 113 -6.43 20.10 -35.76
N ARG A 114 -6.94 21.21 -35.24
CA ARG A 114 -7.03 22.48 -35.99
C ARG A 114 -6.54 23.68 -35.18
N ARG A 115 -5.28 23.65 -34.74
CA ARG A 115 -4.43 24.86 -34.60
C ARG A 115 -3.01 24.46 -34.15
N ALA A 116 -2.14 24.20 -35.11
CA ALA A 116 -0.68 24.37 -34.98
C ALA A 116 -0.08 24.24 -36.38
N GLY A 117 -0.36 25.24 -37.22
CA GLY A 117 0.36 25.44 -38.47
C GLY A 117 1.38 26.56 -38.27
N ALA A 118 2.62 26.26 -38.65
CA ALA A 118 3.71 27.17 -39.05
C ALA A 118 4.56 27.85 -37.96
N ALA A 119 5.76 27.29 -37.78
CA ALA A 119 7.09 27.91 -37.69
C ALA A 119 8.00 26.88 -37.00
N GLY A 120 9.19 26.48 -37.42
CA GLY A 120 10.17 26.99 -38.37
C GLY A 120 11.43 26.18 -38.06
N ALA A 121 12.05 25.59 -39.08
CA ALA A 121 13.21 24.72 -38.94
C ALA A 121 14.48 25.52 -38.66
N ALA A 122 15.24 25.16 -37.64
CA ALA A 122 16.66 25.47 -37.50
C ALA A 122 17.34 24.30 -36.77
N GLY A 123 18.24 23.62 -37.48
CA GLY A 123 19.01 22.51 -36.97
C GLY A 123 19.95 22.94 -35.85
N VAL A 124 19.96 22.15 -34.78
CA VAL A 124 20.95 22.20 -33.71
C VAL A 124 21.67 20.86 -33.72
N GLY A 125 23.00 20.91 -33.77
CA GLY A 125 23.86 19.74 -33.81
C GLY A 125 23.65 18.86 -32.59
N VAL A 126 23.52 17.56 -32.84
CA VAL A 126 23.50 16.54 -31.79
C VAL A 126 24.95 16.39 -31.33
N GLY A 127 25.30 17.04 -30.23
CA GLY A 127 26.54 16.75 -29.51
C GLY A 127 26.44 15.36 -28.91
N GLU A 128 27.43 14.50 -29.22
CA GLU A 128 27.71 13.25 -28.51
C GLU A 128 28.28 13.54 -27.12
N GLU A 129 27.52 14.24 -26.28
CA GLU A 129 27.85 14.45 -24.87
C GLU A 129 26.90 13.64 -23.98
N ASP A 130 27.51 12.77 -23.18
CA ASP A 130 26.95 12.03 -22.04
C ASP A 130 25.92 10.93 -22.31
N MET A 131 26.39 9.81 -22.89
CA MET A 131 26.03 8.48 -22.37
C MET A 131 26.74 8.23 -21.03
N ALA A 132 26.53 9.11 -20.05
CA ALA A 132 26.73 8.74 -18.66
C ALA A 132 25.79 7.56 -18.43
N ALA A 133 26.34 6.36 -18.23
CA ALA A 133 25.58 5.15 -18.00
C ALA A 133 24.52 5.47 -16.93
N ASP A 134 23.26 5.50 -17.35
CA ASP A 134 22.11 5.82 -16.51
C ASP A 134 22.02 4.72 -15.46
N SER A 135 22.78 4.89 -14.37
CA SER A 135 22.88 3.91 -13.31
C SER A 135 21.53 3.90 -12.63
N ARG A 136 20.71 2.92 -13.00
CA ARG A 136 19.37 2.74 -12.44
C ARG A 136 19.44 2.91 -10.93
N LYS A 137 18.59 3.79 -10.40
CA LYS A 137 18.49 4.06 -8.96
C LYS A 137 18.28 2.74 -8.23
N GLN A 138 18.91 2.59 -7.07
CA GLN A 138 18.61 1.44 -6.21
C GLN A 138 17.18 1.54 -5.70
N VAL A 139 16.45 0.42 -5.55
CA VAL A 139 15.02 0.46 -5.19
C VAL A 139 14.77 1.15 -3.84
N HIS A 140 15.74 1.08 -2.92
CA HIS A 140 15.67 1.74 -1.62
C HIS A 140 15.88 3.26 -1.68
N GLU A 141 16.14 3.82 -2.87
CA GLU A 141 16.24 5.26 -3.14
C GLU A 141 15.06 5.76 -3.99
N CYS A 142 14.07 4.89 -4.23
CA CYS A 142 12.88 5.19 -5.03
C CYS A 142 11.69 5.65 -4.16
N ALA A 143 11.92 6.57 -3.21
CA ALA A 143 10.83 7.17 -2.44
C ALA A 143 10.35 8.46 -3.10
N VAL A 144 9.04 8.72 -3.07
CA VAL A 144 8.46 9.94 -3.62
C VAL A 144 8.25 10.99 -2.52
N SER A 145 8.36 12.27 -2.84
CA SER A 145 7.99 13.34 -1.90
C SER A 145 6.51 13.20 -1.47
N LEU A 146 6.19 13.48 -0.22
CA LEU A 146 4.83 13.47 0.31
C LEU A 146 3.96 14.51 -0.42
N GLU A 147 4.52 15.66 -0.79
CA GLU A 147 3.87 16.65 -1.66
C GLU A 147 3.36 16.01 -2.97
N PHE A 148 4.24 15.32 -3.70
CA PHE A 148 3.85 14.60 -4.91
C PHE A 148 2.74 13.58 -4.62
N LEU A 149 2.84 12.79 -3.55
CA LEU A 149 1.81 11.80 -3.22
C LEU A 149 0.44 12.47 -2.99
N LEU A 150 0.42 13.62 -2.32
CA LEU A 150 -0.80 14.41 -2.08
C LEU A 150 -1.37 14.99 -3.37
N GLU A 151 -0.52 15.55 -4.24
CA GLU A 151 -0.94 16.08 -5.54
C GLU A 151 -1.49 14.99 -6.46
N PHE A 152 -0.77 13.88 -6.54
CA PHE A 152 -1.17 12.69 -7.29
C PHE A 152 -2.55 12.22 -6.82
N ALA A 153 -2.79 12.14 -5.51
CA ALA A 153 -4.07 11.73 -4.96
C ALA A 153 -5.24 12.63 -5.35
N ARG A 154 -5.04 13.95 -5.53
CA ARG A 154 -6.11 14.86 -5.95
C ARG A 154 -6.71 14.51 -7.32
N GLU A 155 -5.95 13.83 -8.16
CA GLU A 155 -6.34 13.46 -9.52
C GLU A 155 -6.92 12.03 -9.58
N ILE A 156 -6.89 11.28 -8.47
CA ILE A 156 -7.44 9.93 -8.35
C ILE A 156 -8.87 10.01 -7.80
N PRO A 157 -9.84 9.26 -8.34
CA PRO A 157 -11.18 9.17 -7.76
C PRO A 157 -11.18 8.56 -6.34
N ASP A 158 -12.03 9.10 -5.46
CA ASP A 158 -12.10 8.71 -4.03
C ASP A 158 -12.37 7.22 -3.82
N GLU A 159 -13.12 6.59 -4.72
CA GLU A 159 -13.51 5.19 -4.66
C GLU A 159 -12.41 4.20 -5.12
N TRP A 160 -11.34 4.69 -5.72
CA TRP A 160 -10.29 3.82 -6.24
C TRP A 160 -9.50 3.16 -5.12
N ARG A 161 -9.32 1.85 -5.27
CA ARG A 161 -8.39 1.06 -4.46
C ARG A 161 -6.98 1.24 -4.99
N THR A 162 -5.98 1.08 -4.12
CA THR A 162 -4.57 1.22 -4.53
C THR A 162 -4.19 0.28 -5.69
N GLY A 163 -4.74 -0.94 -5.71
CA GLY A 163 -4.54 -1.87 -6.82
C GLY A 163 -5.11 -1.38 -8.15
N GLN A 164 -6.21 -0.62 -8.14
CA GLN A 164 -6.77 0.00 -9.36
C GLN A 164 -5.88 1.13 -9.85
N VAL A 165 -5.34 1.96 -8.96
CA VAL A 165 -4.32 2.96 -9.29
C VAL A 165 -3.12 2.30 -10.00
N VAL A 166 -2.66 1.14 -9.51
CA VAL A 166 -1.58 0.41 -10.17
C VAL A 166 -1.96 -0.05 -11.58
N GLN A 167 -3.10 -0.74 -11.73
CA GLN A 167 -3.48 -1.33 -13.02
C GLN A 167 -3.82 -0.28 -14.07
N ASP A 168 -4.65 0.70 -13.69
CA ASP A 168 -5.31 1.58 -14.66
C ASP A 168 -4.47 2.83 -14.94
N LEU A 169 -3.54 3.18 -14.04
CA LEU A 169 -2.74 4.39 -14.15
C LEU A 169 -1.24 4.12 -14.19
N VAL A 170 -0.66 3.56 -13.12
CA VAL A 170 0.79 3.40 -13.00
C VAL A 170 1.34 2.56 -14.15
N LYS A 171 0.76 1.38 -14.38
CA LYS A 171 1.20 0.50 -15.48
C LYS A 171 1.01 1.14 -16.84
N GLY A 172 -0.10 1.85 -17.05
CA GLY A 172 -0.33 2.60 -18.28
C GLY A 172 0.81 3.60 -18.51
N TYR A 173 1.12 4.42 -17.49
CA TYR A 173 2.15 5.44 -17.57
C TYR A 173 3.55 4.87 -17.85
N THR A 174 3.91 3.79 -17.17
CA THR A 174 5.25 3.20 -17.27
C THR A 174 5.39 2.17 -18.39
N ALA A 175 4.30 1.81 -19.09
CA ALA A 175 4.32 0.81 -20.17
C ALA A 175 5.37 1.06 -21.27
N PRO A 176 5.61 2.31 -21.75
CA PRO A 176 6.59 2.54 -22.81
C PRO A 176 8.03 2.17 -22.44
N ARG A 177 8.39 2.25 -21.15
CA ARG A 177 9.73 1.91 -20.65
C ARG A 177 9.76 0.62 -19.82
N GLN A 178 8.60 0.05 -19.52
CA GLN A 178 8.42 -1.06 -18.58
C GLN A 178 9.24 -0.88 -17.30
N SER A 179 9.22 0.31 -16.71
CA SER A 179 10.06 0.71 -15.57
C SER A 179 9.25 0.96 -14.30
N ARG A 180 9.92 1.36 -13.21
CA ARG A 180 9.25 1.92 -12.03
C ARG A 180 8.64 3.27 -12.39
N PHE A 181 7.66 3.71 -11.60
CA PHE A 181 7.10 5.05 -11.76
C PHE A 181 8.14 6.12 -11.44
N THR A 182 8.96 5.90 -10.40
CA THR A 182 10.02 6.81 -9.98
C THR A 182 11.14 7.01 -11.00
N ASP A 183 11.34 6.05 -11.92
CA ASP A 183 12.31 6.17 -13.01
C ASP A 183 11.85 7.17 -14.08
N MET A 184 10.55 7.53 -14.06
CA MET A 184 9.90 8.49 -14.97
C MET A 184 9.65 9.85 -14.31
N MET A 185 10.12 10.06 -13.08
CA MET A 185 9.86 11.27 -12.30
C MET A 185 11.07 12.21 -12.28
N PRO A 186 10.84 13.54 -12.19
CA PRO A 186 11.90 14.50 -11.92
C PRO A 186 12.67 14.14 -10.64
N CYS A 187 13.99 14.30 -10.65
CA CYS A 187 14.84 13.94 -9.51
C CYS A 187 14.48 14.68 -8.22
N ARG A 188 13.93 15.89 -8.26
CA ARG A 188 13.51 16.62 -7.05
C ARG A 188 12.42 15.89 -6.24
N HIS A 189 11.57 15.09 -6.90
CA HIS A 189 10.50 14.33 -6.25
C HIS A 189 10.92 12.93 -5.83
N VAL A 190 12.15 12.50 -6.12
CA VAL A 190 12.63 11.14 -5.84
C VAL A 190 13.91 11.17 -5.01
N LYS A 191 13.85 10.65 -3.78
CA LYS A 191 15.02 10.54 -2.88
C LYS A 191 14.97 9.26 -2.05
N ARG A 192 15.95 9.11 -1.16
CA ARG A 192 15.91 8.11 -0.08
C ARG A 192 14.69 8.32 0.83
N PRO A 193 14.07 7.25 1.34
CA PRO A 193 12.89 7.35 2.17
C PRO A 193 13.19 7.84 3.58
N ASP A 194 12.33 8.72 4.05
CA ASP A 194 12.10 8.91 5.47
C ASP A 194 11.23 7.77 6.01
N TYR A 195 10.17 7.42 5.28
CA TYR A 195 9.23 6.39 5.74
C TYR A 195 8.98 5.32 4.69
N PHE A 196 8.80 4.08 5.13
CA PHE A 196 8.30 2.97 4.33
C PHE A 196 6.79 2.80 4.57
N ILE A 197 5.97 2.75 3.52
CA ILE A 197 4.52 2.56 3.64
C ILE A 197 4.16 1.09 3.44
N SER A 198 3.72 0.43 4.50
CA SER A 198 3.10 -0.89 4.47
C SER A 198 1.58 -0.75 4.38
N HIS A 199 0.96 -1.28 3.33
CA HIS A 199 -0.48 -1.17 3.11
C HIS A 199 -1.05 -2.34 2.30
N LYS A 200 -2.37 -2.47 2.28
CA LYS A 200 -3.08 -3.46 1.45
C LYS A 200 -3.53 -2.81 0.14
N TRP A 201 -3.23 -3.45 -0.98
CA TRP A 201 -3.61 -2.94 -2.32
C TRP A 201 -5.12 -2.78 -2.52
N ASP A 202 -5.90 -3.61 -1.84
CA ASP A 202 -7.35 -3.57 -1.91
C ASP A 202 -7.95 -2.47 -1.01
N SER A 203 -7.15 -1.71 -0.27
CA SER A 203 -7.63 -0.57 0.52
C SER A 203 -7.88 0.66 -0.37
N PRO A 204 -8.79 1.57 0.01
CA PRO A 204 -8.98 2.83 -0.71
C PRO A 204 -7.68 3.66 -0.75
N PHE A 205 -7.29 4.13 -1.93
CA PHE A 205 -6.03 4.85 -2.12
C PHE A 205 -5.99 6.15 -1.31
N HIS A 206 -7.08 6.93 -1.36
CA HIS A 206 -7.20 8.17 -0.58
C HIS A 206 -7.10 7.96 0.93
N TYR A 207 -7.59 6.83 1.43
CA TYR A 207 -7.47 6.51 2.85
C TYR A 207 -5.99 6.34 3.25
N MET A 208 -5.21 5.64 2.42
CA MET A 208 -3.77 5.50 2.61
C MET A 208 -3.07 6.87 2.65
N VAL A 209 -3.34 7.71 1.64
CA VAL A 209 -2.70 9.03 1.52
C VAL A 209 -3.06 9.96 2.69
N ARG A 210 -4.35 10.01 3.10
CA ARG A 210 -4.79 10.80 4.25
C ARG A 210 -4.14 10.34 5.55
N SER A 211 -4.03 9.01 5.75
CA SER A 211 -3.39 8.44 6.95
C SER A 211 -1.92 8.84 7.03
N VAL A 212 -1.21 8.78 5.91
CA VAL A 212 0.23 9.13 5.85
C VAL A 212 0.45 10.63 6.02
N ARG A 213 -0.41 11.48 5.44
CA ARG A 213 -0.33 12.95 5.54
C ARG A 213 -0.25 13.43 6.98
N ASP A 214 -1.06 12.85 7.86
CA ASP A 214 -1.24 13.34 9.22
C ASP A 214 -0.13 12.83 10.18
N HIS A 215 0.71 11.89 9.74
CA HIS A 215 1.75 11.30 10.58
C HIS A 215 2.95 12.22 10.84
N PRO A 216 3.65 12.78 9.83
CA PRO A 216 4.79 13.67 10.05
C PRO A 216 4.30 15.08 10.43
N SER A 217 3.64 15.21 11.58
CA SER A 217 3.03 16.45 12.05
C SER A 217 4.05 17.58 12.09
N GLY A 218 3.77 18.66 11.37
CA GLY A 218 4.63 19.86 11.30
C GLY A 218 5.77 19.78 10.29
N ALA A 219 5.97 18.65 9.60
CA ALA A 219 6.94 18.56 8.53
C ALA A 219 6.42 19.21 7.24
N VAL A 220 7.34 19.75 6.44
CA VAL A 220 7.03 20.30 5.11
C VAL A 220 6.85 19.13 4.14
N PRO A 221 5.70 18.97 3.45
CA PRO A 221 5.46 17.81 2.59
C PRO A 221 6.46 17.61 1.45
N SER A 222 7.09 18.68 0.96
CA SER A 222 8.13 18.61 -0.09
C SER A 222 9.49 18.11 0.43
N GLU A 223 9.67 18.07 1.76
CA GLU A 223 10.90 17.61 2.43
C GLU A 223 10.78 16.19 3.00
N VAL A 224 9.57 15.62 3.04
CA VAL A 224 9.32 14.25 3.51
C VAL A 224 9.21 13.31 2.32
N TYR A 225 9.93 12.20 2.34
CA TYR A 225 9.94 11.20 1.29
C TYR A 225 9.42 9.86 1.79
N VAL A 226 8.47 9.29 1.06
CA VAL A 226 7.79 8.06 1.40
C VAL A 226 8.00 7.00 0.33
N TRP A 227 8.49 5.84 0.73
CA TRP A 227 8.60 4.67 -0.12
C TRP A 227 7.25 3.95 -0.14
N VAL A 228 6.67 3.80 -1.33
CA VAL A 228 5.42 3.05 -1.54
C VAL A 228 5.60 2.17 -2.76
N ASP A 229 5.26 0.89 -2.62
CA ASP A 229 5.53 -0.15 -3.61
C ASP A 229 4.94 0.18 -4.99
N ILE A 230 3.77 0.84 -5.05
CA ILE A 230 3.11 1.20 -6.30
C ILE A 230 3.94 2.12 -7.19
N PHE A 231 4.86 2.90 -6.61
CA PHE A 231 5.74 3.79 -7.38
C PHE A 231 7.17 3.27 -7.46
N ALA A 232 7.63 2.66 -6.38
CA ALA A 232 9.03 2.27 -6.19
C ALA A 232 9.38 0.92 -6.80
N VAL A 233 8.40 0.02 -6.95
CA VAL A 233 8.59 -1.31 -7.55
C VAL A 233 8.13 -1.29 -9.01
N ASN A 234 8.88 -1.95 -9.88
CA ASN A 234 8.46 -2.17 -11.25
C ASN A 234 7.18 -3.02 -11.26
N GLN A 235 6.09 -2.44 -11.77
CA GLN A 235 4.77 -3.08 -11.79
C GLN A 235 4.59 -4.03 -12.98
N HIS A 236 5.53 -4.02 -13.93
CA HIS A 236 5.53 -4.90 -15.09
C HIS A 236 6.19 -6.24 -14.74
N PRO A 237 5.56 -7.39 -15.03
CA PRO A 237 6.17 -8.69 -14.75
C PRO A 237 7.51 -8.86 -15.47
N GLY A 238 8.53 -9.31 -14.75
CA GLY A 238 9.86 -9.57 -15.29
C GLY A 238 10.94 -9.55 -14.23
N GLN A 239 12.20 -9.76 -14.65
CA GLN A 239 13.35 -9.82 -13.76
C GLN A 239 13.50 -8.56 -12.90
N GLU A 240 13.20 -7.39 -13.46
CA GLU A 240 13.31 -6.13 -12.73
C GLU A 240 12.34 -6.03 -11.56
N GLN A 241 11.13 -6.55 -11.70
CA GLN A 241 10.17 -6.63 -10.60
C GLN A 241 10.67 -7.59 -9.52
N ASP A 242 11.21 -8.74 -9.93
CA ASP A 242 11.79 -9.71 -8.99
C ASP A 242 12.98 -9.13 -8.22
N ASP A 243 13.85 -8.37 -8.89
CA ASP A 243 15.01 -7.69 -8.30
C ASP A 243 14.59 -6.60 -7.30
N ASP A 244 13.54 -5.84 -7.62
CA ASP A 244 12.97 -4.82 -6.74
C ASP A 244 12.40 -5.46 -5.47
N LEU A 245 11.62 -6.54 -5.63
CA LEU A 245 11.02 -7.29 -4.51
C LEU A 245 12.09 -8.01 -3.67
N ALA A 246 13.17 -8.50 -4.27
CA ALA A 246 14.28 -9.11 -3.55
C ALA A 246 15.00 -8.12 -2.61
N GLN A 247 14.93 -6.82 -2.92
CA GLN A 247 15.55 -5.73 -2.17
C GLN A 247 14.58 -5.02 -1.21
N LEU A 248 13.37 -5.54 -1.02
CA LEU A 248 12.36 -4.92 -0.15
C LEU A 248 12.86 -4.73 1.29
N ASN A 249 13.60 -5.70 1.83
CA ASN A 249 14.22 -5.58 3.16
C ASN A 249 15.12 -4.36 3.26
N THR A 250 15.89 -4.07 2.22
CA THR A 250 16.78 -2.90 2.16
C THR A 250 15.98 -1.60 2.12
N ALA A 251 14.84 -1.57 1.42
CA ALA A 251 13.96 -0.41 1.42
C ALA A 251 13.37 -0.14 2.82
N ILE A 252 12.95 -1.18 3.54
CA ILE A 252 12.43 -1.08 4.91
C ILE A 252 13.51 -0.57 5.87
N THR A 253 14.70 -1.18 5.84
CA THR A 253 15.78 -0.83 6.78
C THR A 253 16.35 0.56 6.53
N ASN A 254 16.36 1.03 5.28
CA ASN A 254 16.85 2.35 4.90
C ASN A 254 15.86 3.50 5.14
N ALA A 255 14.58 3.23 5.41
CA ALA A 255 13.60 4.27 5.74
C ALA A 255 13.89 4.88 7.12
N SER A 256 14.46 6.09 7.18
CA SER A 256 15.06 6.66 8.40
C SER A 256 14.10 6.77 9.59
N GLY A 257 12.86 7.20 9.35
CA GLY A 257 11.75 7.33 10.30
C GLY A 257 10.95 6.04 10.53
N GLY A 258 11.25 4.97 9.81
CA GLY A 258 10.65 3.64 10.01
C GLY A 258 9.50 3.31 9.07
N THR A 259 8.58 2.46 9.54
CA THR A 259 7.49 1.91 8.72
C THR A 259 6.14 2.40 9.21
N LEU A 260 5.38 2.99 8.30
CA LEU A 260 3.99 3.38 8.47
C LEU A 260 3.10 2.24 7.99
N VAL A 261 2.43 1.56 8.91
CA VAL A 261 1.44 0.52 8.58
C VAL A 261 0.06 1.15 8.55
N VAL A 262 -0.55 1.23 7.38
CA VAL A 262 -1.84 1.89 7.19
C VAL A 262 -2.99 0.91 7.41
N LEU A 263 -3.55 0.88 8.62
CA LEU A 263 -4.69 0.03 8.93
C LEU A 263 -5.97 0.66 8.35
N ASP A 264 -6.52 0.05 7.30
CA ASP A 264 -7.87 0.36 6.84
C ASP A 264 -8.92 -0.06 7.88
N HIS A 265 -10.18 0.33 7.70
CA HIS A 265 -11.29 0.02 8.62
C HIS A 265 -11.51 -1.49 8.92
N GLN A 266 -10.85 -2.40 8.19
CA GLN A 266 -10.91 -3.85 8.43
C GLN A 266 -9.59 -4.39 8.99
N ALA A 267 -8.63 -3.52 9.31
CA ALA A 267 -7.24 -3.85 9.59
C ALA A 267 -6.65 -4.79 8.54
N GLY A 268 -7.02 -4.60 7.28
CA GLY A 268 -6.69 -5.44 6.13
C GLY A 268 -5.21 -5.82 6.01
N PRO A 269 -4.23 -4.92 6.28
CA PRO A 269 -2.82 -5.28 6.28
C PRO A 269 -2.46 -6.41 7.25
N LEU A 270 -3.12 -6.52 8.41
CA LEU A 270 -2.83 -7.57 9.38
C LEU A 270 -3.26 -8.96 8.89
N GLY A 271 -4.11 -9.03 7.86
CA GLY A 271 -4.48 -10.27 7.16
C GLY A 271 -3.63 -10.55 5.91
N ARG A 272 -2.57 -9.78 5.66
CA ARG A 272 -1.72 -9.88 4.45
C ARG A 272 -0.31 -10.30 4.83
N VAL A 273 0.16 -11.39 4.24
CA VAL A 273 1.47 -11.98 4.60
C VAL A 273 2.64 -11.04 4.32
N TRP A 274 2.56 -10.26 3.23
CA TRP A 274 3.57 -9.24 2.90
C TRP A 274 3.64 -8.15 3.98
N CYS A 275 2.51 -7.61 4.42
CA CYS A 275 2.48 -6.59 5.46
C CYS A 275 2.96 -7.13 6.81
N LEU A 276 2.58 -8.36 7.18
CA LEU A 276 3.09 -9.00 8.40
C LEU A 276 4.61 -9.22 8.35
N PHE A 277 5.12 -9.59 7.17
CA PHE A 277 6.56 -9.70 6.94
C PHE A 277 7.26 -8.35 7.06
N GLU A 278 6.72 -7.30 6.46
CA GLU A 278 7.25 -5.93 6.55
C GLU A 278 7.31 -5.44 8.00
N ILE A 279 6.20 -5.58 8.75
CA ILE A 279 6.13 -5.28 10.19
C ILE A 279 7.26 -5.97 10.95
N TRP A 280 7.45 -7.26 10.67
CA TRP A 280 8.47 -8.04 11.34
C TRP A 280 9.89 -7.55 11.02
N ILE A 281 10.21 -7.30 9.76
CA ILE A 281 11.52 -6.77 9.35
C ILE A 281 11.79 -5.44 10.06
N THR A 282 10.81 -4.54 10.10
CA THR A 282 10.93 -3.25 10.81
C THR A 282 11.26 -3.46 12.28
N VAL A 283 10.50 -4.31 12.98
CA VAL A 283 10.72 -4.55 14.41
C VAL A 283 12.07 -5.19 14.66
N ARG A 284 12.43 -6.22 13.88
CA ARG A 284 13.65 -6.99 14.06
C ARG A 284 14.88 -6.12 13.87
N ASP A 285 14.89 -5.30 12.82
CA ASP A 285 16.08 -4.57 12.39
C ASP A 285 16.14 -3.13 12.91
N LYS A 286 14.99 -2.52 13.20
CA LYS A 286 14.88 -1.12 13.64
C LYS A 286 14.25 -0.95 15.02
N GLY A 287 13.71 -2.01 15.61
CA GLY A 287 13.02 -1.96 16.88
C GLY A 287 11.57 -1.46 16.78
N LEU A 288 10.83 -1.62 17.89
CA LEU A 288 9.41 -1.26 17.95
C LEU A 288 9.15 0.24 17.78
N GLY A 289 10.10 1.10 18.18
CA GLY A 289 9.97 2.55 18.03
C GLY A 289 9.96 3.05 16.58
N ALA A 290 10.39 2.21 15.63
CA ALA A 290 10.33 2.50 14.20
C ALA A 290 9.06 1.95 13.52
N LEU A 291 8.14 1.34 14.25
CA LEU A 291 6.88 0.83 13.72
C LEU A 291 5.73 1.76 14.12
N HIS A 292 5.13 2.43 13.14
CA HIS A 292 4.03 3.36 13.35
C HIS A 292 2.75 2.78 12.76
N LEU A 293 1.78 2.47 13.61
CA LEU A 293 0.46 2.03 13.14
C LEU A 293 -0.45 3.23 12.96
N LEU A 294 -0.93 3.42 11.74
CA LEU A 294 -1.85 4.48 11.39
C LEU A 294 -3.27 3.94 11.47
N THR A 295 -3.92 4.17 12.62
CA THR A 295 -5.17 3.54 13.05
C THR A 295 -6.37 4.50 12.96
N TYR A 296 -6.47 5.26 11.87
CA TYR A 296 -7.50 6.28 11.71
C TYR A 296 -8.91 5.70 11.88
N GLY A 297 -9.66 6.20 12.86
CA GLY A 297 -11.03 5.74 13.14
C GLY A 297 -11.15 4.45 13.95
N PHE A 298 -10.04 3.87 14.44
CA PHE A 298 -10.08 2.73 15.36
C PHE A 298 -10.19 3.16 16.82
N THR A 299 -10.94 2.40 17.62
CA THR A 299 -10.84 2.43 19.07
C THR A 299 -9.73 1.50 19.57
N ASN A 300 -9.31 1.68 20.82
CA ASN A 300 -8.35 0.75 21.47
C ASN A 300 -8.85 -0.69 21.49
N ASN A 301 -10.16 -0.91 21.56
CA ASN A 301 -10.74 -2.25 21.51
C ASN A 301 -10.63 -2.84 20.11
N ASP A 302 -10.96 -2.07 19.07
CA ASP A 302 -10.83 -2.53 17.68
C ASP A 302 -9.39 -2.95 17.38
N ILE A 303 -8.43 -2.15 17.82
CA ILE A 303 -7.01 -2.44 17.65
C ILE A 303 -6.61 -3.73 18.36
N ARG A 304 -6.97 -3.87 19.64
CA ARG A 304 -6.69 -5.08 20.42
C ARG A 304 -7.29 -6.33 19.75
N ASP A 305 -8.53 -6.24 19.32
CA ASP A 305 -9.26 -7.37 18.75
C ASP A 305 -8.64 -7.77 17.39
N CYS A 306 -8.20 -6.79 16.59
CA CYS A 306 -7.46 -7.03 15.36
C CYS A 306 -6.11 -7.73 15.62
N PHE A 307 -5.39 -7.34 16.66
CA PHE A 307 -4.11 -7.98 17.00
C PHE A 307 -4.28 -9.40 17.50
N GLN A 308 -5.29 -9.66 18.33
CA GLN A 308 -5.60 -11.02 18.79
C GLN A 308 -5.94 -11.94 17.62
N ALA A 309 -6.55 -11.40 16.57
CA ALA A 309 -6.94 -12.11 15.36
C ALA A 309 -5.78 -12.34 14.36
N ILE A 310 -4.57 -11.81 14.59
CA ILE A 310 -3.42 -12.05 13.71
C ILE A 310 -3.12 -13.55 13.64
N ASP A 311 -3.05 -14.07 12.42
CA ASP A 311 -2.57 -15.41 12.13
C ASP A 311 -1.89 -15.45 10.76
N VAL A 312 -0.56 -15.56 10.77
CA VAL A 312 0.30 -15.63 9.58
C VAL A 312 -0.03 -16.84 8.72
N LYS A 313 -0.50 -17.96 9.30
CA LYS A 313 -0.79 -19.19 8.55
C LYS A 313 -1.96 -19.00 7.59
N THR A 314 -2.94 -18.20 8.00
CA THR A 314 -4.14 -17.87 7.24
C THR A 314 -4.03 -16.52 6.52
N ALA A 315 -2.94 -15.77 6.72
CA ALA A 315 -2.67 -14.54 6.02
C ALA A 315 -2.57 -14.76 4.50
N ARG A 316 -3.09 -13.78 3.74
CA ARG A 316 -3.29 -13.88 2.28
C ARG A 316 -2.23 -13.09 1.51
N ALA A 317 -2.02 -13.47 0.26
CA ALA A 317 -1.35 -12.65 -0.75
C ALA A 317 -2.17 -12.67 -2.05
N THR A 318 -1.94 -11.71 -2.93
CA THR A 318 -2.55 -11.72 -4.27
C THR A 318 -1.98 -12.87 -5.11
N ASN A 319 -0.69 -13.17 -4.94
CA ASN A 319 0.01 -14.28 -5.58
C ASN A 319 0.33 -15.36 -4.54
N GLU A 320 -0.17 -16.58 -4.76
CA GLU A 320 0.04 -17.70 -3.83
C GLU A 320 1.50 -18.15 -3.77
N ALA A 321 2.26 -18.03 -4.86
CA ALA A 321 3.68 -18.36 -4.85
C ALA A 321 4.47 -17.45 -3.91
N ASP A 322 4.14 -16.15 -3.90
CA ASP A 322 4.73 -15.19 -2.96
C ASP A 322 4.35 -15.52 -1.52
N ARG A 323 3.07 -15.88 -1.28
CA ARG A 323 2.60 -16.30 0.03
C ARG A 323 3.43 -17.46 0.57
N LEU A 324 3.58 -18.52 -0.22
CA LEU A 324 4.34 -19.70 0.18
C LEU A 324 5.83 -19.38 0.35
N ARG A 325 6.41 -18.53 -0.51
CA ARG A 325 7.80 -18.10 -0.39
C ARG A 325 8.05 -17.37 0.94
N ILE A 326 7.18 -16.45 1.32
CA ILE A 326 7.32 -15.68 2.56
C ILE A 326 7.09 -16.56 3.78
N LEU A 327 6.07 -17.43 3.76
CA LEU A 327 5.84 -18.36 4.86
C LEU A 327 7.03 -19.28 5.10
N ARG A 328 7.64 -19.82 4.05
CA ARG A 328 8.89 -20.61 4.17
C ARG A 328 10.04 -19.77 4.69
N TYR A 329 10.13 -18.50 4.33
CA TYR A 329 11.18 -17.61 4.84
C TYR A 329 11.00 -17.35 6.34
N ILE A 330 9.76 -17.07 6.77
CA ILE A 330 9.42 -16.89 8.20
C ILE A 330 9.70 -18.16 8.98
N GLU A 331 9.22 -19.32 8.49
CA GLU A 331 9.43 -20.63 9.12
C GLU A 331 10.91 -21.05 9.18
N ARG A 332 11.77 -20.53 8.30
CA ARG A 332 13.23 -20.74 8.42
C ARG A 332 13.88 -19.78 9.42
N SER A 333 13.28 -18.61 9.62
CA SER A 333 13.79 -17.56 10.52
C SER A 333 13.33 -17.77 11.97
N TYR A 334 12.26 -18.54 12.17
CA TYR A 334 11.66 -18.90 13.45
C TYR A 334 11.62 -20.41 13.63
N GLU A 335 11.48 -20.92 14.85
CA GLU A 335 11.31 -22.37 15.03
C GLU A 335 9.97 -22.85 14.44
N SER A 336 8.95 -21.96 14.38
CA SER A 336 7.66 -22.23 13.77
C SER A 336 6.87 -20.96 13.40
N LEU A 337 5.85 -21.10 12.55
CA LEU A 337 4.88 -20.04 12.27
C LEU A 337 4.03 -19.65 13.50
N ASP A 338 3.85 -20.57 14.46
CA ASP A 338 3.14 -20.28 15.71
C ASP A 338 3.95 -19.35 16.61
N GLU A 339 5.26 -19.56 16.71
CA GLU A 339 6.15 -18.66 17.44
C GLU A 339 6.15 -17.25 16.84
N PHE A 340 6.13 -17.16 15.50
CA PHE A 340 5.99 -15.88 14.81
C PHE A 340 4.66 -15.17 15.14
N ASN A 341 3.55 -15.91 15.16
CA ASN A 341 2.24 -15.39 15.54
C ASN A 341 2.23 -14.84 16.97
N GLU A 342 2.74 -15.61 17.93
CA GLU A 342 2.80 -15.18 19.33
C GLU A 342 3.70 -13.96 19.51
N MET A 343 4.81 -13.89 18.77
CA MET A 343 5.69 -12.72 18.75
C MET A 343 4.95 -11.47 18.25
N LEU A 344 4.24 -11.54 17.12
CA LEU A 344 3.49 -10.40 16.59
C LEU A 344 2.39 -9.96 17.56
N LYS A 345 1.60 -10.91 18.09
CA LYS A 345 0.54 -10.62 19.06
C LYS A 345 1.10 -9.94 20.31
N LEU A 346 2.19 -10.46 20.86
CA LEU A 346 2.83 -9.89 22.03
C LEU A 346 3.38 -8.49 21.75
N LEU A 347 4.04 -8.31 20.62
CA LEU A 347 4.59 -7.03 20.18
C LEU A 347 3.52 -5.94 20.18
N PHE A 348 2.36 -6.26 19.63
CA PHE A 348 1.28 -5.32 19.52
C PHE A 348 0.57 -5.05 20.85
N LEU A 349 0.38 -6.07 21.69
CA LEU A 349 -0.18 -5.91 23.03
C LEU A 349 0.71 -5.03 23.93
N LEU A 350 2.02 -5.11 23.77
CA LEU A 350 2.98 -4.31 24.54
C LEU A 350 3.17 -2.92 23.94
N GLY A 351 3.25 -2.80 22.61
CA GLY A 351 3.50 -1.54 21.90
C GLY A 351 2.34 -0.54 21.94
N HIS A 352 1.09 -1.01 21.96
CA HIS A 352 -0.09 -0.12 22.00
C HIS A 352 -0.43 0.46 23.38
N THR A 353 0.37 0.16 24.40
CA THR A 353 0.24 0.84 25.70
C THR A 353 0.83 2.26 25.71
N HIS A 354 1.20 2.80 24.54
CA HIS A 354 1.81 4.12 24.43
C HIS A 354 1.16 5.02 23.38
N PRO A 355 0.21 5.87 23.81
CA PRO A 355 0.06 7.19 23.27
C PRO A 355 0.41 8.22 24.37
N HIS A 356 1.41 9.06 24.12
CA HIS A 356 1.72 10.30 24.89
C HIS A 356 2.28 10.25 26.32
N CYS A 357 2.56 9.09 26.94
CA CYS A 357 3.02 9.09 28.34
C CYS A 357 4.56 9.21 28.48
N THR A 358 5.10 10.41 28.36
CA THR A 358 6.55 10.70 28.49
C THR A 358 7.12 10.62 29.91
N ASP A 359 6.34 10.33 30.96
CA ASP A 359 6.83 10.50 32.36
C ASP A 359 6.80 9.29 33.30
N GLU A 360 6.19 8.15 32.95
CA GLU A 360 6.09 7.01 33.88
C GLU A 360 6.88 5.80 33.36
N GLY A 361 7.98 5.46 34.03
CA GLY A 361 8.92 4.43 33.57
C GLY A 361 8.33 3.00 33.46
N PRO A 362 9.05 2.06 32.82
CA PRO A 362 8.57 0.72 32.45
C PRO A 362 8.04 -0.15 33.60
N ARG A 363 8.48 0.12 34.85
CA ARG A 363 8.15 -0.69 36.04
C ARG A 363 6.72 -0.52 36.56
N ALA A 364 6.12 0.66 36.43
CA ALA A 364 4.77 0.91 36.93
C ALA A 364 3.69 0.21 36.07
N ARG A 365 3.97 -0.03 34.78
CA ARG A 365 2.98 -0.44 33.77
C ARG A 365 2.76 -1.96 33.69
N LEU A 366 3.72 -2.78 34.13
CA LEU A 366 3.56 -4.24 34.22
C LEU A 366 2.48 -4.65 35.24
N ASN A 367 2.20 -3.81 36.24
CA ASN A 367 1.16 -4.08 37.24
C ASN A 367 -0.28 -3.96 36.68
N CYS A 368 -0.46 -3.35 35.50
CA CYS A 368 -1.77 -3.20 34.85
C CYS A 368 -2.19 -4.43 34.03
N LEU A 369 -1.23 -5.27 33.62
CA LEU A 369 -1.50 -6.55 32.98
C LEU A 369 -1.83 -7.57 34.09
N GLY A 370 -3.08 -7.56 34.53
CA GLY A 370 -3.55 -8.44 35.60
C GLY A 370 -3.26 -9.93 35.31
N PRO A 371 -3.13 -10.78 36.35
CA PRO A 371 -2.73 -12.18 36.22
C PRO A 371 -3.66 -13.05 35.35
N ARG A 372 -4.87 -12.57 35.03
CA ARG A 372 -5.86 -13.29 34.21
C ARG A 372 -5.51 -13.34 32.73
N THR A 373 -4.81 -12.34 32.18
CA THR A 373 -4.41 -12.31 30.76
C THR A 373 -3.28 -13.30 30.43
N LEU A 374 -2.56 -13.79 31.45
CA LEU A 374 -1.40 -14.67 31.28
C LEU A 374 -1.69 -16.15 31.60
N SER A 375 -2.90 -16.49 32.02
CA SER A 375 -3.25 -17.82 32.54
C SER A 375 -3.79 -18.82 31.49
N ALA A 376 -4.05 -18.41 30.24
CA ALA A 376 -4.81 -19.21 29.29
C ALA A 376 -4.00 -20.11 28.32
N ALA A 377 -2.66 -20.16 28.42
CA ALA A 377 -1.83 -21.00 27.54
C ALA A 377 -1.06 -22.06 28.35
N GLY A 378 -1.26 -23.33 28.00
CA GLY A 378 -0.76 -24.53 28.70
C GLY A 378 0.77 -24.67 28.78
N SER A 379 1.23 -25.74 29.44
CA SER A 379 2.58 -25.90 30.02
C SER A 379 3.77 -25.97 29.05
N CYS A 380 3.57 -25.81 27.74
CA CYS A 380 4.65 -25.60 26.77
C CYS A 380 5.13 -24.12 26.72
N SER A 381 4.41 -23.23 27.42
CA SER A 381 4.53 -21.77 27.27
C SER A 381 5.67 -21.10 28.06
N THR A 382 6.25 -21.73 29.10
CA THR A 382 7.18 -21.03 30.00
C THR A 382 8.53 -20.69 29.35
N THR A 383 9.09 -21.60 28.54
CA THR A 383 10.34 -21.36 27.81
C THR A 383 10.15 -20.34 26.70
N LEU A 384 9.02 -20.38 26.00
CA LEU A 384 8.66 -19.40 24.97
C LEU A 384 8.47 -18.01 25.57
N ARG A 385 7.79 -17.90 26.72
CA ARG A 385 7.63 -16.63 27.44
C ARG A 385 8.96 -16.07 27.90
N LEU A 386 9.86 -16.90 28.43
CA LEU A 386 11.20 -16.47 28.83
C LEU A 386 12.04 -16.06 27.63
N ARG A 387 11.97 -16.79 26.50
CA ARG A 387 12.67 -16.41 25.26
C ARG A 387 12.11 -15.14 24.65
N LEU A 388 10.79 -14.99 24.54
CA LEU A 388 10.15 -13.76 24.07
C LEU A 388 10.42 -12.59 25.02
N TYR A 389 10.49 -12.85 26.34
CA TYR A 389 10.89 -11.86 27.33
C TYR A 389 12.38 -11.51 27.23
N HIS A 390 13.27 -12.47 26.91
CA HIS A 390 14.68 -12.22 26.67
C HIS A 390 14.93 -11.51 25.34
N VAL A 391 14.18 -11.85 24.28
CA VAL A 391 14.17 -11.14 22.99
C VAL A 391 13.63 -9.73 23.21
N TRP A 392 12.55 -9.57 23.98
CA TRP A 392 12.02 -8.26 24.35
C TRP A 392 13.00 -7.46 25.20
N LEU A 393 13.65 -8.06 26.19
CA LEU A 393 14.71 -7.42 26.99
C LEU A 393 15.93 -7.07 26.13
N ALA A 394 16.30 -7.91 25.16
CA ALA A 394 17.38 -7.62 24.22
C ALA A 394 17.01 -6.50 23.25
N LEU A 395 15.77 -6.48 22.74
CA LEU A 395 15.23 -5.40 21.91
C LEU A 395 15.15 -4.09 22.71
N LEU A 396 14.69 -4.12 23.96
CA LEU A 396 14.71 -2.98 24.86
C LEU A 396 16.12 -2.51 25.18
N ALA A 397 17.05 -3.43 25.47
CA ALA A 397 18.44 -3.08 25.74
C ALA A 397 19.10 -2.42 24.53
N SER A 398 18.81 -2.90 23.31
CA SER A 398 19.27 -2.29 22.06
C SER A 398 18.64 -0.92 21.79
N CYS A 399 17.35 -0.72 22.15
CA CYS A 399 16.69 0.58 22.05
C CYS A 399 17.26 1.60 23.05
N CYS A 400 17.57 1.17 24.28
CA CYS A 400 18.17 2.02 25.31
C CYS A 400 19.66 2.34 25.06
N ALA A 401 20.32 1.61 24.15
CA ALA A 401 21.74 1.81 23.82
C ALA A 401 21.98 2.81 22.69
N GLN A 402 20.94 3.40 22.09
CA GLN A 402 21.15 4.45 21.08
C GLN A 402 21.63 5.74 21.77
N PRO A 403 22.78 6.30 21.35
CA PRO A 403 23.28 7.54 21.93
C PRO A 403 22.27 8.66 21.65
N ALA A 404 21.93 9.42 22.69
CA ALA A 404 21.13 10.62 22.56
C ALA A 404 21.77 11.53 21.49
N PHE A 405 21.04 11.80 20.41
CA PHE A 405 21.43 12.80 19.43
C PHE A 405 21.51 14.15 20.13
N THR A 406 22.71 14.55 20.53
CA THR A 406 22.97 15.91 20.99
C THR A 406 22.91 16.82 19.77
N HIS A 407 21.82 17.59 19.64
CA HIS A 407 21.78 18.72 18.72
C HIS A 407 22.89 19.70 19.12
N GLY A 408 24.01 19.65 18.39
CA GLY A 408 25.07 20.64 18.48
C GLY A 408 24.59 21.96 17.88
N HIS A 409 24.07 22.85 18.73
CA HIS A 409 24.06 24.28 18.40
C HIS A 409 25.51 24.75 18.35
N ALA A 410 26.01 25.05 17.14
CA ALA A 410 27.23 25.81 16.97
C ALA A 410 27.01 27.25 17.48
N PRO A 411 27.92 27.83 18.29
CA PRO A 411 27.83 29.23 18.64
C PRO A 411 28.16 30.08 17.41
N VAL A 412 27.28 31.03 17.12
CA VAL A 412 27.55 32.11 16.18
C VAL A 412 28.66 32.98 16.78
N VAL A 413 29.77 33.11 16.07
CA VAL A 413 30.79 34.16 16.27
C VAL A 413 31.00 34.84 14.94
#